data_AF-A0A1G6JJB0-F1
#
_entry.id   AF-A0A1G6JJB0-F1
#
_cell.length_a   1.000
_cell.length_b   1.000
_cell.length_c   1.000
_cell.angle_alpha   90.00
_cell.angle_beta   90.00
_cell.angle_gamma   90.00
#
_symmetry.space_group_name_H-M   'P 1'
#
loop_
_entity.id
_entity.type
_entity.pdbx_description
1 polymer ?
#
loop_
_entity_poly.entity_id
_entity_poly.type
_entity_poly.pdbx_seq_one_letter_code
_entity_poly.pdbx_strand_id
1 'polypeptide(L)'
;MKKILIATLMILLFMSFPFPASAEETGKSDEAKQERMALYKKTAAATGLPWYYLAAIDQYEHNLPNQSKEEKLIAIEIPEEKWFGAAKHGEDANESSILWFNGLGRDGNGDKLAEPENPEDVLYTIASFIQKTGTTKNDIKIALWHYYERDLTVQTIMNTAKLYEKFGTIELDERSFPLPLHHNYSYRNTWGDARGFGGRRIHEGTDIFANYGVPVYATTYGVIELKGWNLYGGWRIGLRDSNNIYHYYAHLNGFEKGVSVGDVVKPGDVIGYVGASGYGPPGTSGKFPPHLHYGMYKDNGRSEFSFDPYPYLKIWEQKSKQQKKEG
;
A
#
# COMPACT_ATOMS: atom_id res chain seq x y z
N MET A 1 -41.31 -10.13 -63.41
CA MET A 1 -41.70 -9.97 -61.99
C MET A 1 -40.67 -10.66 -61.11
N LYS A 2 -39.67 -9.92 -60.62
CA LYS A 2 -38.58 -10.45 -59.78
C LYS A 2 -39.00 -10.36 -58.31
N LYS A 3 -38.99 -11.50 -57.60
CA LYS A 3 -39.28 -11.58 -56.15
C LYS A 3 -38.06 -11.06 -55.38
N ILE A 4 -38.27 -10.04 -54.55
CA ILE A 4 -37.27 -9.49 -53.63
C ILE A 4 -37.29 -10.34 -52.36
N LEU A 5 -36.16 -10.93 -52.01
CA LEU A 5 -35.94 -11.68 -50.78
C LEU A 5 -35.55 -10.67 -49.70
N ILE A 6 -36.42 -10.43 -48.72
CA ILE A 6 -36.13 -9.60 -47.54
C ILE A 6 -35.39 -10.47 -46.54
N ALA A 7 -34.09 -10.19 -46.34
CA ALA A 7 -33.29 -10.79 -45.28
C ALA A 7 -33.50 -10.00 -43.99
N THR A 8 -34.15 -10.61 -43.01
CA THR A 8 -34.35 -10.04 -41.67
C THR A 8 -33.05 -10.14 -40.88
N LEU A 9 -32.40 -9.01 -40.62
CA LEU A 9 -31.21 -8.91 -39.78
C LEU A 9 -31.62 -9.03 -38.30
N MET A 10 -31.31 -10.17 -37.68
CA MET A 10 -31.58 -10.42 -36.27
C MET A 10 -30.47 -9.76 -35.42
N ILE A 11 -30.76 -8.57 -34.87
CA ILE A 11 -29.88 -7.86 -33.94
C ILE A 11 -29.93 -8.58 -32.59
N LEU A 12 -28.86 -9.29 -32.25
CA LEU A 12 -28.61 -9.81 -30.90
C LEU A 12 -28.28 -8.62 -29.97
N LEU A 13 -29.28 -8.17 -29.21
CA LEU A 13 -29.06 -7.29 -28.07
C LEU A 13 -28.35 -8.10 -26.97
N PHE A 14 -27.05 -7.84 -26.78
CA PHE A 14 -26.37 -8.21 -25.54
C PHE A 14 -26.91 -7.31 -24.42
N MET A 15 -27.91 -7.79 -23.69
CA MET A 15 -28.21 -7.24 -22.36
C MET A 15 -27.08 -7.66 -21.42
N SER A 16 -26.15 -6.73 -21.17
CA SER A 16 -25.22 -6.81 -20.05
C SER A 16 -26.03 -6.69 -18.76
N PHE A 17 -26.39 -7.82 -18.15
CA PHE A 17 -26.87 -7.85 -16.78
C PHE A 17 -25.70 -7.47 -15.86
N PRO A 18 -25.91 -6.56 -14.89
CA PRO A 18 -24.90 -6.28 -13.87
C PRO A 18 -24.70 -7.55 -13.04
N PHE A 19 -23.45 -8.01 -12.95
CA PHE A 19 -23.07 -9.11 -12.06
C PHE A 19 -23.35 -8.70 -10.60
N PRO A 20 -24.10 -9.49 -9.80
CA PRO A 20 -24.29 -9.24 -8.37
C PRO A 20 -23.03 -9.51 -7.51
N ALA A 21 -21.91 -9.92 -8.11
CA ALA A 21 -20.67 -10.28 -7.42
C ALA A 21 -20.08 -9.17 -6.54
N SER A 22 -20.29 -7.90 -6.91
CA SER A 22 -19.63 -6.77 -6.23
C SER A 22 -20.14 -6.50 -4.81
N ALA A 23 -21.41 -6.80 -4.48
CA ALA A 23 -21.96 -6.49 -3.15
C ALA A 23 -21.63 -7.57 -2.11
N GLU A 24 -21.58 -8.83 -2.56
CA GLU A 24 -21.25 -9.97 -1.70
C GLU A 24 -19.75 -10.01 -1.38
N GLU A 25 -18.88 -9.70 -2.35
CA GLU A 25 -17.43 -9.57 -2.12
C GLU A 25 -17.08 -8.39 -1.19
N THR A 26 -17.77 -7.24 -1.31
CA THR A 26 -17.57 -6.13 -0.37
C THR A 26 -18.03 -6.48 1.04
N GLY A 27 -19.18 -7.15 1.19
CA GLY A 27 -19.67 -7.57 2.51
C GLY A 27 -18.72 -8.53 3.23
N LYS A 28 -18.19 -9.53 2.51
CA LYS A 28 -17.19 -10.47 3.04
C LYS A 28 -15.87 -9.78 3.41
N SER A 29 -15.42 -8.81 2.59
CA SER A 29 -14.20 -8.04 2.88
C SER A 29 -14.33 -7.21 4.16
N ASP A 30 -15.50 -6.60 4.37
CA ASP A 30 -15.76 -5.77 5.54
C ASP A 30 -15.90 -6.60 6.83
N GLU A 31 -16.54 -7.77 6.77
CA GLU A 31 -16.56 -8.74 7.87
C GLU A 31 -15.14 -9.17 8.26
N ALA A 32 -14.28 -9.54 7.29
CA ALA A 32 -12.90 -9.94 7.56
C ALA A 32 -12.06 -8.81 8.18
N LYS A 33 -12.26 -7.55 7.77
CA LYS A 33 -11.59 -6.39 8.40
C LYS A 33 -12.02 -6.20 9.85
N GLN A 34 -13.31 -6.36 10.14
CA GLN A 34 -13.83 -6.27 11.51
C GLN A 34 -13.27 -7.37 12.40
N GLU A 35 -13.21 -8.60 11.89
CA GLU A 35 -12.64 -9.74 12.60
C GLU A 35 -11.15 -9.55 12.89
N ARG A 36 -10.36 -9.13 11.89
CA ARG A 36 -8.94 -8.77 12.10
C ARG A 36 -8.77 -7.68 13.15
N MET A 37 -9.57 -6.62 13.09
CA MET A 37 -9.52 -5.54 14.07
C MET A 37 -9.83 -6.04 15.49
N ALA A 38 -10.76 -6.99 15.65
CA ALA A 38 -11.07 -7.61 16.94
C ALA A 38 -9.89 -8.44 17.45
N LEU A 39 -9.26 -9.25 16.58
CA LEU A 39 -8.07 -10.04 16.90
C LEU A 39 -6.91 -9.15 17.35
N TYR A 40 -6.56 -8.09 16.60
CA TYR A 40 -5.46 -7.20 16.98
C TYR A 40 -5.70 -6.54 18.34
N LYS A 41 -6.94 -6.11 18.63
CA LYS A 41 -7.29 -5.51 19.92
C LYS A 41 -7.24 -6.52 21.06
N LYS A 42 -7.70 -7.75 20.83
CA LYS A 42 -7.62 -8.86 21.79
C LYS A 42 -6.15 -9.16 22.13
N THR A 43 -5.30 -9.36 21.13
CA THR A 43 -3.87 -9.61 21.33
C THR A 43 -3.17 -8.42 21.98
N ALA A 44 -3.52 -7.19 21.60
CA ALA A 44 -2.97 -5.98 22.22
C ALA A 44 -3.33 -5.89 23.71
N ALA A 45 -4.54 -6.27 24.09
CA ALA A 45 -4.96 -6.30 25.49
C ALA A 45 -4.25 -7.40 26.29
N ALA A 46 -4.03 -8.57 25.69
CA ALA A 46 -3.37 -9.70 26.34
C ALA A 46 -1.87 -9.46 26.54
N THR A 47 -1.22 -8.82 25.58
CA THR A 47 0.24 -8.69 25.56
C THR A 47 0.68 -7.31 26.03
N GLY A 48 -0.05 -6.24 25.71
CA GLY A 48 0.38 -4.86 25.91
C GLY A 48 1.10 -4.23 24.71
N LEU A 49 1.27 -4.96 23.59
CA LEU A 49 1.77 -4.38 22.34
C LEU A 49 0.62 -3.64 21.65
N PRO A 50 0.76 -2.34 21.31
CA PRO A 50 -0.34 -1.62 20.68
C PRO A 50 -0.83 -2.27 19.37
N TRP A 51 -2.15 -2.34 19.21
CA TRP A 51 -2.81 -3.05 18.10
C TRP A 51 -2.33 -2.61 16.71
N TYR A 52 -1.95 -1.34 16.55
CA TYR A 52 -1.54 -0.78 15.27
C TYR A 52 -0.17 -1.33 14.80
N TYR A 53 0.68 -1.84 15.71
CA TYR A 53 1.89 -2.57 15.30
C TYR A 53 1.55 -3.95 14.74
N LEU A 54 0.65 -4.69 15.40
CA LEU A 54 0.18 -5.99 14.93
C LEU A 54 -0.49 -5.87 13.56
N ALA A 55 -1.41 -4.92 13.44
CA ALA A 55 -2.10 -4.63 12.18
C ALA A 55 -1.12 -4.23 11.06
N ALA A 56 -0.06 -3.48 11.37
CA ALA A 56 0.91 -3.05 10.37
C ALA A 56 1.82 -4.18 9.88
N ILE A 57 2.21 -5.09 10.78
CA ILE A 57 2.96 -6.31 10.44
C ILE A 57 2.09 -7.19 9.52
N ASP A 58 0.86 -7.47 9.94
CA ASP A 58 -0.07 -8.30 9.18
C ASP A 58 -0.40 -7.68 7.80
N GLN A 59 -0.63 -6.37 7.75
CA GLN A 59 -0.83 -5.67 6.48
C GLN A 59 0.39 -5.78 5.56
N TYR A 60 1.61 -5.69 6.11
CA TYR A 60 2.82 -5.85 5.31
C TYR A 60 2.88 -7.25 4.69
N GLU A 61 2.56 -8.29 5.46
CA GLU A 61 2.53 -9.68 4.97
C GLU A 61 1.46 -9.89 3.89
N HIS A 62 0.25 -9.32 4.07
CA HIS A 62 -0.78 -9.31 3.03
C HIS A 62 -0.33 -8.64 1.72
N ASN A 63 0.63 -7.71 1.77
CA ASN A 63 1.14 -7.04 0.58
C ASN A 63 2.19 -7.86 -0.18
N LEU A 64 2.77 -8.89 0.46
CA LEU A 64 3.75 -9.75 -0.17
C LEU A 64 3.09 -10.71 -1.17
N PRO A 65 3.83 -11.20 -2.18
CA PRO A 65 3.33 -12.25 -3.05
C PRO A 65 3.01 -13.49 -2.22
N ASN A 66 1.73 -13.89 -2.22
CA ASN A 66 1.24 -15.01 -1.44
C ASN A 66 2.00 -16.30 -1.82
N GLN A 67 2.54 -17.02 -0.83
CA GLN A 67 3.13 -18.35 -1.07
C GLN A 67 2.05 -19.44 -1.14
N SER A 68 0.96 -19.25 -0.40
CA SER A 68 -0.23 -20.11 -0.42
C SER A 68 -1.29 -19.59 -1.39
N LYS A 69 -2.16 -20.48 -1.88
CA LYS A 69 -3.28 -20.13 -2.79
C LYS A 69 -4.53 -19.64 -2.04
N GLU A 70 -4.57 -19.77 -0.72
CA GLU A 70 -5.73 -19.45 0.10
C GLU A 70 -5.51 -18.11 0.81
N GLU A 71 -6.56 -17.29 0.87
CA GLU A 71 -6.53 -16.00 1.56
C GLU A 71 -6.81 -16.25 3.06
N LYS A 72 -5.74 -16.20 3.87
CA LYS A 72 -5.85 -16.33 5.33
C LYS A 72 -6.35 -15.03 5.95
N LEU A 73 -7.06 -15.14 7.08
CA LEU A 73 -7.51 -13.97 7.85
C LEU A 73 -6.34 -13.16 8.40
N ILE A 74 -5.28 -13.83 8.85
CA ILE A 74 -4.00 -13.23 9.25
C ILE A 74 -2.95 -13.78 8.29
N ALA A 75 -2.22 -12.89 7.63
CA ALA A 75 -1.23 -13.22 6.61
C ALA A 75 0.18 -13.45 7.18
N ILE A 76 0.40 -13.18 8.46
CA ILE A 76 1.68 -13.47 9.13
C ILE A 76 1.98 -14.97 9.06
N GLU A 77 3.05 -15.32 8.35
CA GLU A 77 3.58 -16.68 8.30
C GLU A 77 4.92 -16.73 9.04
N ILE A 78 4.98 -17.50 10.12
CA ILE A 78 6.21 -17.77 10.85
C ILE A 78 6.75 -19.12 10.35
N PRO A 79 7.98 -19.17 9.81
CA PRO A 79 8.56 -20.42 9.34
C PRO A 79 8.57 -21.49 10.43
N GLU A 80 8.24 -22.73 10.08
CA GLU A 80 8.13 -23.85 11.03
C GLU A 80 9.39 -24.03 11.90
N GLU A 81 10.58 -23.81 11.32
CA GLU A 81 11.84 -23.88 12.05
C GLU A 81 11.97 -22.81 13.12
N LYS A 82 11.33 -21.65 12.93
CA LYS A 82 11.24 -20.61 13.96
C LYS A 82 10.11 -20.91 14.93
N TRP A 83 8.98 -21.44 14.45
CA TRP A 83 7.83 -21.79 15.28
C TRP A 83 8.16 -22.88 16.30
N PHE A 84 8.60 -24.05 15.83
CA PHE A 84 8.87 -25.24 16.65
C PHE A 84 10.32 -25.33 17.14
N GLY A 85 11.25 -24.56 16.57
CA GLY A 85 12.67 -24.66 16.90
C GLY A 85 13.24 -26.04 16.57
N ALA A 86 14.05 -26.59 17.47
CA ALA A 86 14.62 -27.94 17.30
C ALA A 86 13.59 -29.08 17.45
N ALA A 87 12.34 -28.76 17.83
CA ALA A 87 11.26 -29.74 18.02
C ALA A 87 10.68 -30.28 16.71
N LYS A 88 11.17 -29.82 15.53
CA LYS A 88 10.64 -30.20 14.20
C LYS A 88 10.50 -31.71 13.98
N HIS A 89 11.20 -32.54 14.78
CA HIS A 89 11.07 -33.99 14.75
C HIS A 89 9.78 -34.58 15.36
N GLY A 90 8.79 -33.78 15.80
CA GLY A 90 7.60 -34.35 16.46
C GLY A 90 6.29 -33.55 16.44
N GLU A 91 6.10 -32.54 15.58
CA GLU A 91 4.83 -31.79 15.38
C GLU A 91 4.00 -31.51 16.66
N ASP A 92 4.68 -31.32 17.79
CA ASP A 92 4.02 -31.15 19.08
C ASP A 92 3.65 -29.68 19.24
N ALA A 93 2.35 -29.41 19.14
CA ALA A 93 1.79 -28.07 19.34
C ALA A 93 1.80 -27.64 20.82
N ASN A 94 2.27 -28.47 21.76
CA ASN A 94 2.37 -28.06 23.15
C ASN A 94 3.39 -26.93 23.36
N GLU A 95 2.93 -25.79 23.89
CA GLU A 95 3.78 -24.61 24.11
C GLU A 95 5.03 -24.89 24.95
N SER A 96 4.92 -25.71 26.01
CA SER A 96 6.07 -26.02 26.88
C SER A 96 7.14 -26.81 26.15
N SER A 97 6.73 -27.72 25.26
CA SER A 97 7.61 -28.48 24.37
C SER A 97 8.31 -27.54 23.37
N ILE A 98 7.54 -26.69 22.69
CA ILE A 98 8.06 -25.69 21.75
C ILE A 98 9.10 -24.79 22.42
N LEU A 99 8.79 -24.27 23.61
CA LEU A 99 9.69 -23.44 24.42
C LEU A 99 10.99 -24.16 24.79
N TRP A 100 10.90 -25.43 25.20
CA TRP A 100 12.05 -26.26 25.55
C TRP A 100 13.05 -26.38 24.38
N PHE A 101 12.53 -26.43 23.15
CA PHE A 101 13.34 -26.51 21.93
C PHE A 101 13.65 -25.14 21.30
N ASN A 102 13.52 -24.04 22.06
CA ASN A 102 13.74 -22.66 21.63
C ASN A 102 12.85 -22.20 20.47
N GLY A 103 11.67 -22.81 20.30
CA GLY A 103 10.67 -22.36 19.36
C GLY A 103 9.93 -21.10 19.83
N LEU A 104 9.41 -20.35 18.86
CA LEU A 104 8.68 -19.12 19.10
C LEU A 104 7.20 -19.35 19.45
N GLY A 105 6.59 -20.44 18.97
CA GLY A 105 5.14 -20.68 19.10
C GLY A 105 4.61 -20.54 20.52
N ARG A 106 3.49 -19.83 20.66
CA ARG A 106 2.77 -19.58 21.92
C ARG A 106 1.27 -19.77 21.72
N ASP A 107 0.60 -20.28 22.75
CA ASP A 107 -0.86 -20.42 22.78
C ASP A 107 -1.49 -19.03 23.04
N GLY A 108 -2.20 -18.53 22.03
CA GLY A 108 -2.88 -17.23 22.08
C GLY A 108 -4.35 -17.33 22.50
N ASN A 109 -4.95 -18.52 22.39
CA ASN A 109 -6.39 -18.74 22.57
C ASN A 109 -6.74 -19.41 23.92
N GLY A 110 -5.75 -20.01 24.60
CA GLY A 110 -5.83 -20.66 25.90
C GLY A 110 -6.19 -22.16 25.88
N ASP A 111 -6.14 -22.83 24.73
CA ASP A 111 -6.46 -24.26 24.58
C ASP A 111 -5.27 -25.22 24.86
N LYS A 112 -4.10 -24.66 25.19
CA LYS A 112 -2.81 -25.31 25.47
C LYS A 112 -2.06 -25.81 24.24
N LEU A 113 -2.50 -25.44 23.05
CA LEU A 113 -1.84 -25.71 21.79
C LEU A 113 -1.38 -24.38 21.18
N ALA A 114 -0.23 -24.40 20.50
CA ALA A 114 0.32 -23.28 19.77
C ALA A 114 0.42 -23.71 18.30
N GLU A 115 -0.64 -23.43 17.55
CA GLU A 115 -0.81 -23.88 16.18
C GLU A 115 -0.44 -22.77 15.17
N PRO A 116 0.45 -23.03 14.21
CA PRO A 116 0.89 -22.01 13.24
C PRO A 116 -0.20 -21.58 12.24
N GLU A 117 -1.32 -22.31 12.20
CA GLU A 117 -2.49 -22.01 11.37
C GLU A 117 -3.58 -21.27 12.14
N ASN A 118 -3.47 -21.16 13.46
CA ASN A 118 -4.44 -20.46 14.29
C ASN A 118 -4.09 -18.96 14.35
N PRO A 119 -4.99 -18.05 13.91
CA PRO A 119 -4.68 -16.63 13.84
C PRO A 119 -4.42 -15.99 15.21
N GLU A 120 -5.01 -16.51 16.29
CA GLU A 120 -4.77 -16.01 17.65
C GLU A 120 -3.36 -16.36 18.12
N ASP A 121 -2.93 -17.60 17.89
CA ASP A 121 -1.60 -18.09 18.27
C ASP A 121 -0.51 -17.38 17.48
N VAL A 122 -0.73 -17.16 16.17
CA VAL A 122 0.20 -16.42 15.30
C VAL A 122 0.41 -14.99 15.80
N LEU A 123 -0.68 -14.27 16.06
CA LEU A 123 -0.62 -12.89 16.55
C LEU A 123 0.03 -12.83 17.93
N TYR A 124 -0.35 -13.72 18.84
CA TYR A 124 0.20 -13.77 20.19
C TYR A 124 1.70 -14.13 20.19
N THR A 125 2.12 -15.03 19.29
CA THR A 125 3.51 -15.40 19.09
C THR A 125 4.36 -14.22 18.63
N ILE A 126 3.95 -13.50 17.57
CA ILE A 126 4.67 -12.30 17.10
C ILE A 126 4.68 -11.20 18.16
N ALA A 127 3.55 -10.97 18.83
CA ALA A 127 3.48 -9.98 19.91
C ALA A 127 4.48 -10.30 21.02
N SER A 128 4.52 -11.56 21.48
CA SER A 128 5.44 -12.04 22.51
C SER A 128 6.90 -11.93 22.08
N PHE A 129 7.21 -12.23 20.81
CA PHE A 129 8.55 -12.08 20.25
C PHE A 129 9.01 -10.62 20.30
N ILE A 130 8.17 -9.67 19.87
CA ILE A 130 8.50 -8.24 19.86
C ILE A 130 8.73 -7.73 21.28
N GLN A 131 7.83 -8.08 22.20
CA GLN A 131 7.89 -7.63 23.59
C GLN A 131 9.11 -8.09 24.35
N LYS A 132 9.70 -9.23 23.97
CA LYS A 132 10.95 -9.70 24.55
C LYS A 132 12.08 -8.67 24.41
N THR A 133 12.04 -7.85 23.36
CA THR A 133 13.01 -6.76 23.15
C THR A 133 12.64 -5.52 23.98
N GLY A 134 11.34 -5.22 24.07
CA GLY A 134 10.79 -4.09 24.82
C GLY A 134 9.55 -3.52 24.13
N THR A 135 9.00 -2.46 24.72
CA THR A 135 7.76 -1.82 24.23
C THR A 135 7.99 -0.41 23.68
N THR A 136 9.23 0.10 23.72
CA THR A 136 9.51 1.42 23.13
C THR A 136 9.56 1.31 21.61
N LYS A 137 9.36 2.45 20.93
CA LYS A 137 9.44 2.53 19.46
C LYS A 137 10.78 2.01 18.91
N ASN A 138 11.88 2.19 19.64
CA ASN A 138 13.19 1.71 19.21
C ASN A 138 13.34 0.20 19.41
N ASP A 139 12.83 -0.34 20.51
CA ASP A 139 12.83 -1.78 20.78
C ASP A 139 12.03 -2.54 19.72
N ILE A 140 10.86 -1.99 19.35
CA ILE A 140 10.03 -2.57 18.29
C ILE A 140 10.78 -2.57 16.94
N LYS A 141 11.48 -1.48 16.60
CA LYS A 141 12.31 -1.45 15.39
C LYS A 141 13.42 -2.50 15.41
N ILE A 142 14.08 -2.67 16.56
CA ILE A 142 15.12 -3.68 16.75
C ILE A 142 14.54 -5.09 16.58
N ALA A 143 13.38 -5.38 17.19
CA ALA A 143 12.70 -6.65 17.05
C ALA A 143 12.31 -6.94 15.59
N LEU A 144 11.72 -5.96 14.90
CA LEU A 144 11.36 -6.09 13.48
C LEU A 144 12.59 -6.30 12.60
N TRP A 145 13.70 -5.60 12.87
CA TRP A 145 14.96 -5.81 12.15
C TRP A 145 15.50 -7.23 12.37
N HIS A 146 15.49 -7.74 13.60
CA HIS A 146 15.89 -9.12 13.88
C HIS A 146 14.99 -10.16 13.22
N TYR A 147 13.72 -9.84 12.97
CA TYR A 147 12.80 -10.77 12.32
C TYR A 147 12.92 -10.76 10.79
N TYR A 148 12.91 -9.56 10.18
CA TYR A 148 12.83 -9.35 8.74
C TYR A 148 14.15 -9.10 8.03
N GLU A 149 15.19 -8.65 8.77
CA GLU A 149 16.54 -8.40 8.27
C GLU A 149 16.60 -7.43 7.07
N ARG A 150 15.65 -6.49 6.98
CA ARG A 150 15.55 -5.53 5.87
C ARG A 150 15.01 -4.16 6.29
N ASP A 151 15.78 -3.11 6.02
CA ASP A 151 15.50 -1.75 6.51
C ASP A 151 14.19 -1.20 5.94
N LEU A 152 13.97 -1.39 4.63
CA LEU A 152 12.75 -0.92 3.98
C LEU A 152 11.51 -1.61 4.57
N THR A 153 11.60 -2.89 4.92
CA THR A 153 10.51 -3.63 5.56
C THR A 153 10.18 -3.05 6.93
N VAL A 154 11.20 -2.82 7.76
CA VAL A 154 11.02 -2.16 9.07
C VAL A 154 10.41 -0.76 8.89
N GLN A 155 10.91 0.03 7.93
CA GLN A 155 10.37 1.36 7.64
C GLN A 155 8.90 1.30 7.22
N THR A 156 8.53 0.40 6.30
CA THR A 156 7.15 0.23 5.83
C THR A 156 6.22 -0.15 6.97
N ILE A 157 6.57 -1.16 7.79
CA ILE A 157 5.76 -1.56 8.95
C ILE A 157 5.59 -0.39 9.92
N MET A 158 6.67 0.34 10.22
CA MET A 158 6.62 1.48 11.14
C MET A 158 5.80 2.66 10.57
N ASN A 159 5.82 2.87 9.26
CA ASN A 159 5.01 3.88 8.58
C ASN A 159 3.53 3.50 8.58
N THR A 160 3.19 2.24 8.26
CA THR A 160 1.83 1.72 8.33
C THR A 160 1.28 1.78 9.76
N ALA A 161 2.07 1.39 10.75
CA ALA A 161 1.72 1.51 12.17
C ALA A 161 1.38 2.97 12.55
N LYS A 162 2.16 3.94 12.05
CA LYS A 162 1.90 5.37 12.26
C LYS A 162 0.59 5.84 11.61
N LEU A 163 0.22 5.29 10.44
CA LEU A 163 -1.07 5.58 9.81
C LEU A 163 -2.22 5.08 10.66
N TYR A 164 -2.16 3.80 11.06
CA TYR A 164 -3.19 3.15 11.87
C TYR A 164 -3.33 3.79 13.25
N GLU A 165 -2.23 4.18 13.89
CA GLU A 165 -2.25 4.96 15.13
C GLU A 165 -2.97 6.30 14.95
N LYS A 166 -2.67 7.03 13.87
CA LYS A 166 -3.23 8.37 13.63
C LYS A 166 -4.72 8.34 13.26
N PHE A 167 -5.15 7.38 12.46
CA PHE A 167 -6.53 7.31 11.97
C PHE A 167 -7.43 6.36 12.78
N GLY A 168 -6.86 5.52 13.64
CA GLY A 168 -7.62 4.62 14.51
C GLY A 168 -8.31 3.46 13.77
N THR A 169 -7.97 3.23 12.50
CA THR A 169 -8.58 2.21 11.64
C THR A 169 -7.56 1.61 10.66
N ILE A 170 -7.84 0.40 10.19
CA ILE A 170 -7.12 -0.25 9.07
C ILE A 170 -7.75 0.08 7.71
N GLU A 171 -8.94 0.70 7.70
CA GLU A 171 -9.69 1.06 6.49
C GLU A 171 -9.18 2.38 5.90
N LEU A 172 -8.08 2.30 5.16
CA LEU A 172 -7.42 3.45 4.52
C LEU A 172 -7.42 3.32 2.99
N ASP A 173 -8.57 2.98 2.42
CA ASP A 173 -8.77 2.65 1.01
C ASP A 173 -9.24 3.85 0.14
N GLU A 174 -9.59 4.99 0.75
CA GLU A 174 -9.95 6.18 -0.01
C GLU A 174 -8.79 6.65 -0.89
N ARG A 175 -9.12 7.21 -2.06
CA ARG A 175 -8.16 7.69 -3.05
C ARG A 175 -8.62 9.00 -3.66
N SER A 176 -7.69 9.86 -4.03
CA SER A 176 -7.93 11.13 -4.71
C SER A 176 -7.19 11.17 -6.06
N PHE A 177 -7.78 11.83 -7.05
CA PHE A 177 -7.02 12.26 -8.22
C PHE A 177 -5.95 13.29 -7.78
N PRO A 178 -4.72 13.29 -8.33
CA PRO A 178 -3.62 14.11 -7.82
C PRO A 178 -3.75 15.60 -8.14
N LEU A 179 -4.70 16.03 -8.97
CA LEU A 179 -4.93 17.44 -9.31
C LEU A 179 -6.39 17.83 -9.03
N PRO A 180 -6.69 19.12 -8.74
CA PRO A 180 -8.06 19.56 -8.59
C PRO A 180 -8.81 19.54 -9.93
N LEU A 181 -10.01 18.96 -9.93
CA LEU A 181 -10.82 18.73 -11.14
C LEU A 181 -11.30 20.00 -11.88
N HIS A 182 -11.17 21.18 -11.27
CA HIS A 182 -11.59 22.45 -11.85
C HIS A 182 -10.49 23.16 -12.64
N HIS A 183 -9.25 22.65 -12.59
CA HIS A 183 -8.15 23.13 -13.43
C HIS A 183 -8.12 22.43 -14.78
N ASN A 184 -7.53 23.09 -15.77
CA ASN A 184 -7.22 22.47 -17.06
C ASN A 184 -6.03 21.53 -16.89
N TYR A 185 -6.25 20.25 -17.21
CA TYR A 185 -5.20 19.24 -17.28
C TYR A 185 -5.45 18.26 -18.43
N SER A 186 -4.39 17.60 -18.88
CA SER A 186 -4.48 16.51 -19.87
C SER A 186 -3.44 15.45 -19.59
N TYR A 187 -3.80 14.18 -19.78
CA TYR A 187 -2.91 13.04 -19.65
C TYR A 187 -3.38 11.90 -20.56
N ARG A 188 -2.45 11.06 -20.96
CA ARG A 188 -2.69 9.84 -21.74
C ARG A 188 -1.82 8.73 -21.15
N ASN A 189 -2.02 7.49 -21.59
CA ASN A 189 -1.07 6.45 -21.22
C ASN A 189 0.29 6.77 -21.86
N THR A 190 1.28 7.03 -21.02
CA THR A 190 2.68 7.27 -21.40
C THR A 190 3.61 6.24 -20.78
N TRP A 191 3.06 5.18 -20.18
CA TRP A 191 3.83 4.11 -19.57
C TRP A 191 4.64 3.38 -20.62
N GLY A 192 5.92 3.13 -20.34
CA GLY A 192 6.80 2.42 -21.27
C GLY A 192 7.37 3.29 -22.40
N ASP A 193 6.93 4.54 -22.56
CA ASP A 193 7.48 5.47 -23.55
C ASP A 193 9.00 5.63 -23.38
N ALA A 194 9.74 5.71 -24.48
CA ALA A 194 11.19 5.85 -24.42
C ALA A 194 11.62 7.18 -23.77
N ARG A 195 12.46 7.12 -22.73
CA ARG A 195 13.05 8.30 -22.06
C ARG A 195 14.54 8.39 -22.41
N GLY A 196 14.86 8.96 -23.56
CA GLY A 196 16.22 9.35 -23.93
C GLY A 196 16.43 9.51 -25.45
N PHE A 197 17.37 10.37 -25.83
CA PHE A 197 17.93 10.42 -27.19
C PHE A 197 18.85 9.19 -27.42
N GLY A 198 18.28 7.97 -27.44
CA GLY A 198 19.02 6.73 -27.73
C GLY A 198 19.37 5.81 -26.53
N GLY A 199 18.70 5.95 -25.38
CA GLY A 199 18.87 5.07 -24.22
C GLY A 199 17.75 4.03 -24.04
N ARG A 200 17.98 3.00 -23.20
CA ARG A 200 17.00 1.93 -22.87
C ARG A 200 16.06 2.26 -21.69
N ARG A 201 16.01 3.51 -21.23
CA ARG A 201 15.12 3.90 -20.11
C ARG A 201 13.69 4.03 -20.62
N ILE A 202 12.76 3.41 -19.91
CA ILE A 202 11.33 3.55 -20.14
C ILE A 202 10.75 4.60 -19.19
N HIS A 203 9.59 5.13 -19.55
CA HIS A 203 8.84 6.03 -18.70
C HIS A 203 8.04 5.24 -17.66
N GLU A 204 8.54 5.24 -16.42
CA GLU A 204 7.96 4.53 -15.27
C GLU A 204 6.87 5.37 -14.56
N GLY A 205 6.00 6.01 -15.34
CA GLY A 205 4.94 6.85 -14.80
C GLY A 205 3.98 7.39 -15.85
N THR A 206 3.10 8.29 -15.40
CA THR A 206 2.19 9.05 -16.24
C THR A 206 2.45 10.54 -16.04
N ASP A 207 2.62 11.26 -17.15
CA ASP A 207 2.78 12.72 -17.14
C ASP A 207 1.40 13.38 -17.26
N ILE A 208 1.02 14.18 -16.25
CA ILE A 208 -0.23 14.94 -16.20
C ILE A 208 0.10 16.41 -16.45
N PHE A 209 -0.13 16.87 -17.67
CA PHE A 209 0.14 18.26 -18.07
C PHE A 209 -0.88 19.19 -17.45
N ALA A 210 -0.41 20.24 -16.79
CA ALA A 210 -1.21 21.27 -16.14
C ALA A 210 -0.39 22.55 -15.99
N ASN A 211 -1.06 23.68 -15.73
CA ASN A 211 -0.38 24.97 -15.57
C ASN A 211 0.56 24.96 -14.35
N TYR A 212 1.58 25.82 -14.38
CA TYR A 212 2.43 26.09 -13.22
C TYR A 212 1.59 26.47 -12.00
N GLY A 213 1.96 25.96 -10.83
CA GLY A 213 1.32 26.33 -9.57
C GLY A 213 -0.01 25.65 -9.31
N VAL A 214 -0.51 24.77 -10.21
CA VAL A 214 -1.68 23.94 -9.89
C VAL A 214 -1.34 23.08 -8.66
N PRO A 215 -2.19 23.06 -7.62
CA PRO A 215 -1.97 22.23 -6.45
C PRO A 215 -1.87 20.75 -6.81
N VAL A 216 -0.93 20.05 -6.16
CA VAL A 216 -0.78 18.60 -6.25
C VAL A 216 -1.24 17.99 -4.94
N TYR A 217 -2.19 17.06 -5.03
CA TYR A 217 -2.79 16.36 -3.91
C TYR A 217 -2.12 15.00 -3.68
N ALA A 218 -2.01 14.60 -2.41
CA ALA A 218 -1.77 13.21 -2.05
C ALA A 218 -2.92 12.35 -2.62
N THR A 219 -2.58 11.24 -3.27
CA THR A 219 -3.56 10.36 -3.93
C THR A 219 -4.13 9.30 -2.98
N THR A 220 -3.52 9.14 -1.80
CA THR A 220 -3.78 8.07 -0.84
C THR A 220 -3.43 8.53 0.57
N TYR A 221 -3.85 7.76 1.58
CA TYR A 221 -3.27 7.82 2.92
C TYR A 221 -1.82 7.33 2.85
N GLY A 222 -0.89 8.04 3.49
CA GLY A 222 0.50 7.63 3.45
C GLY A 222 1.44 8.44 4.33
N VAL A 223 2.65 7.93 4.47
CA VAL A 223 3.75 8.64 5.14
C VAL A 223 4.72 9.15 4.10
N ILE A 224 5.12 10.41 4.20
CA ILE A 224 6.11 11.01 3.31
C ILE A 224 7.47 10.42 3.63
N GLU A 225 8.03 9.63 2.72
CA GLU A 225 9.35 9.02 2.87
C GLU A 225 10.46 9.89 2.29
N LEU A 226 10.09 10.75 1.33
CA LEU A 226 11.07 11.54 0.61
C LEU A 226 10.53 12.91 0.22
N LYS A 227 11.38 13.91 0.38
CA LYS A 227 11.18 15.27 -0.12
C LYS A 227 12.51 15.86 -0.53
N GLY A 228 12.65 16.34 -1.77
CA GLY A 228 13.86 17.07 -2.17
C GLY A 228 14.14 17.07 -3.65
N TRP A 229 15.38 17.44 -4.02
CA TRP A 229 15.84 17.49 -5.39
C TRP A 229 16.37 16.13 -5.88
N ASN A 230 16.17 15.79 -7.14
CA ASN A 230 17.09 14.91 -7.88
C ASN A 230 17.32 15.41 -9.30
N LEU A 231 18.36 14.87 -9.96
CA LEU A 231 18.80 15.30 -11.28
C LEU A 231 17.69 15.24 -12.34
N TYR A 232 16.85 14.19 -12.34
CA TYR A 232 15.87 13.94 -13.39
C TYR A 232 14.48 14.49 -13.06
N GLY A 233 13.96 14.19 -11.86
CA GLY A 233 12.64 14.58 -11.39
C GLY A 233 12.57 15.97 -10.76
N GLY A 234 13.68 16.69 -10.61
CA GLY A 234 13.70 18.02 -10.01
C GLY A 234 13.22 17.98 -8.57
N TRP A 235 12.36 18.92 -8.18
CA TRP A 235 11.68 18.87 -6.89
C TRP A 235 10.63 17.76 -6.89
N ARG A 236 10.77 16.85 -5.92
CA ARG A 236 9.93 15.65 -5.85
C ARG A 236 9.49 15.30 -4.44
N ILE A 237 8.27 14.79 -4.47
CA ILE A 237 7.40 14.14 -3.52
C ILE A 237 7.48 12.61 -3.43
N GLY A 238 7.71 11.97 -2.30
CA GLY A 238 7.58 10.51 -2.17
C GLY A 238 6.81 10.12 -0.92
N LEU A 239 5.73 9.35 -1.05
CA LEU A 239 4.99 8.81 0.08
C LEU A 239 4.65 7.34 -0.13
N ARG A 240 4.51 6.57 0.95
CA ARG A 240 4.11 5.16 0.90
C ARG A 240 2.81 4.93 1.64
N ASP A 241 1.92 4.14 1.03
CA ASP A 241 0.62 3.77 1.62
C ASP A 241 0.68 2.44 2.40
N SER A 242 -0.42 2.09 3.07
CA SER A 242 -0.54 0.83 3.81
C SER A 242 -0.50 -0.42 2.91
N ASN A 243 -0.71 -0.27 1.61
CA ASN A 243 -0.62 -1.36 0.63
C ASN A 243 0.80 -1.56 0.07
N ASN A 244 1.79 -0.94 0.72
CA ASN A 244 3.20 -0.95 0.32
C ASN A 244 3.42 -0.40 -1.09
N ILE A 245 2.57 0.53 -1.53
CA ILE A 245 2.73 1.27 -2.77
C ILE A 245 3.41 2.60 -2.46
N TYR A 246 4.55 2.84 -3.09
CA TYR A 246 5.23 4.11 -3.10
C TYR A 246 4.74 4.98 -4.26
N HIS A 247 4.22 6.14 -3.92
CA HIS A 247 3.66 7.14 -4.81
C HIS A 247 4.67 8.27 -5.00
N TYR A 248 5.08 8.45 -6.25
CA TYR A 248 6.13 9.38 -6.64
C TYR A 248 5.55 10.58 -7.40
N TYR A 249 5.87 11.80 -6.96
CA TYR A 249 5.40 13.05 -7.55
C TYR A 249 6.63 13.89 -7.91
N ALA A 250 6.82 14.22 -9.18
CA ALA A 250 8.00 14.94 -9.64
C ALA A 250 7.67 16.16 -10.50
N HIS A 251 8.74 16.89 -10.84
CA HIS A 251 8.73 18.14 -11.59
C HIS A 251 8.02 19.29 -10.87
N LEU A 252 7.91 19.22 -9.53
CA LEU A 252 7.22 20.22 -8.74
C LEU A 252 7.88 21.60 -8.87
N ASN A 253 7.10 22.67 -8.78
CA ASN A 253 7.60 24.03 -8.67
C ASN A 253 8.03 24.37 -7.22
N GLY A 254 7.49 23.63 -6.27
CA GLY A 254 7.73 23.78 -4.84
C GLY A 254 6.85 22.84 -4.04
N PHE A 255 7.05 22.84 -2.72
CA PHE A 255 6.31 22.02 -1.77
C PHE A 255 5.31 22.87 -1.00
N GLU A 256 4.23 22.25 -0.53
CA GLU A 256 3.31 22.89 0.40
C GLU A 256 4.03 23.25 1.71
N LYS A 257 3.61 24.34 2.37
CA LYS A 257 4.22 24.77 3.62
C LYS A 257 3.90 23.76 4.72
N GLY A 258 4.90 23.42 5.53
CA GLY A 258 4.75 22.48 6.64
C GLY A 258 4.93 21.01 6.27
N VAL A 259 4.77 20.65 5.00
CA VAL A 259 4.99 19.28 4.51
C VAL A 259 6.46 18.86 4.66
N SER A 260 6.72 17.78 5.36
CA SER A 260 8.06 17.28 5.72
C SER A 260 8.16 15.75 5.64
N VAL A 261 9.38 15.23 5.55
CA VAL A 261 9.62 13.77 5.63
C VAL A 261 9.16 13.26 7.00
N GLY A 262 8.42 12.16 6.98
CA GLY A 262 7.79 11.55 8.15
C GLY A 262 6.35 12.01 8.38
N ASP A 263 5.84 13.03 7.69
CA ASP A 263 4.45 13.46 7.88
C ASP A 263 3.45 12.43 7.36
N VAL A 264 2.32 12.32 8.06
CA VAL A 264 1.17 11.52 7.63
C VAL A 264 0.21 12.42 6.87
N VAL A 265 -0.10 12.05 5.64
CA VAL A 265 -1.07 12.71 4.75
C VAL A 265 -2.25 11.79 4.47
N LYS A 266 -3.37 12.40 4.08
CA LYS A 266 -4.57 11.73 3.59
C LYS A 266 -4.90 12.15 2.15
N PRO A 267 -5.76 11.41 1.44
CA PRO A 267 -6.16 11.79 0.08
C PRO A 267 -6.69 13.22 0.03
N GLY A 268 -6.24 14.00 -0.95
CA GLY A 268 -6.65 15.40 -1.14
C GLY A 268 -5.80 16.44 -0.39
N ASP A 269 -4.94 16.04 0.53
CA ASP A 269 -3.99 16.97 1.17
C ASP A 269 -3.04 17.55 0.11
N VAL A 270 -2.80 18.87 0.15
CA VAL A 270 -1.85 19.53 -0.76
C VAL A 270 -0.43 19.20 -0.32
N ILE A 271 0.37 18.65 -1.24
CA ILE A 271 1.76 18.23 -0.96
C ILE A 271 2.79 19.06 -1.75
N GLY A 272 2.34 19.79 -2.77
CA GLY A 272 3.18 20.64 -3.58
C GLY A 272 2.42 21.21 -4.76
N TYR A 273 3.17 21.67 -5.76
CA TYR A 273 2.61 22.42 -6.87
C TYR A 273 3.25 22.00 -8.19
N VAL A 274 2.44 21.87 -9.24
CA VAL A 274 2.89 21.54 -10.60
C VAL A 274 3.95 22.53 -11.07
N GLY A 275 5.01 22.02 -11.68
CA GLY A 275 6.09 22.82 -12.23
C GLY A 275 6.72 22.18 -13.47
N ALA A 276 7.97 22.56 -13.73
CA ALA A 276 8.79 22.03 -14.81
C ALA A 276 10.25 21.86 -14.36
N SER A 277 10.45 21.47 -13.09
CA SER A 277 11.77 21.39 -12.50
C SER A 277 12.45 20.05 -12.82
N GLY A 278 13.78 20.07 -13.00
CA GLY A 278 14.59 18.87 -13.22
C GLY A 278 15.51 18.95 -14.43
N TYR A 279 16.09 17.80 -14.79
CA TYR A 279 17.08 17.65 -15.85
C TYR A 279 18.30 18.59 -15.70
N GLY A 280 18.81 18.74 -14.48
CA GLY A 280 19.95 19.60 -14.19
C GLY A 280 20.28 19.75 -12.70
N PRO A 281 21.22 20.65 -12.35
CA PRO A 281 21.54 20.98 -10.96
C PRO A 281 20.32 21.55 -10.21
N PRO A 282 20.32 21.54 -8.85
CA PRO A 282 19.24 22.07 -8.02
C PRO A 282 18.73 23.43 -8.49
N GLY A 283 17.41 23.53 -8.69
CA GLY A 283 16.72 24.75 -9.16
C GLY A 283 16.54 24.85 -10.68
N THR A 284 17.05 23.91 -11.47
CA THR A 284 16.81 23.88 -12.93
C THR A 284 15.31 23.78 -13.24
N SER A 285 14.77 24.68 -14.07
CA SER A 285 13.35 24.69 -14.45
C SER A 285 13.16 25.15 -15.88
N GLY A 286 12.02 24.80 -16.49
CA GLY A 286 11.58 25.33 -17.79
C GLY A 286 12.18 24.62 -19.02
N LYS A 287 12.79 23.44 -18.84
CA LYS A 287 13.34 22.63 -19.95
C LYS A 287 12.29 21.86 -20.74
N PHE A 288 11.07 21.79 -20.24
CA PHE A 288 9.93 21.05 -20.81
C PHE A 288 8.62 21.71 -20.32
N PRO A 289 7.47 21.43 -20.97
CA PRO A 289 6.19 21.98 -20.55
C PRO A 289 5.82 21.57 -19.11
N PRO A 290 5.10 22.41 -18.36
CA PRO A 290 4.74 22.10 -16.98
C PRO A 290 3.83 20.87 -16.90
N HIS A 291 4.18 19.94 -16.03
CA HIS A 291 3.43 18.71 -15.78
C HIS A 291 3.78 18.13 -14.41
N LEU A 292 2.88 17.32 -13.88
CA LEU A 292 3.16 16.40 -12.78
C LEU A 292 3.58 15.06 -13.39
N HIS A 293 4.81 14.63 -13.13
CA HIS A 293 5.16 13.23 -13.34
C HIS A 293 4.72 12.42 -12.11
N TYR A 294 3.84 11.45 -12.33
CA TYR A 294 3.31 10.57 -11.29
C TYR A 294 3.73 9.12 -11.54
N GLY A 295 4.44 8.53 -10.57
CA GLY A 295 4.92 7.14 -10.62
C GLY A 295 4.37 6.30 -9.48
N MET A 296 4.24 5.00 -9.70
CA MET A 296 3.81 4.03 -8.69
C MET A 296 4.78 2.85 -8.66
N TYR A 297 5.22 2.50 -7.46
CA TYR A 297 6.20 1.44 -7.21
C TYR A 297 5.69 0.55 -6.09
N LYS A 298 5.88 -0.77 -6.20
CA LYS A 298 5.52 -1.72 -5.15
C LYS A 298 6.74 -2.53 -4.74
N ASP A 299 6.83 -2.84 -3.46
CA ASP A 299 7.84 -3.75 -2.92
C ASP A 299 7.26 -5.14 -2.68
N ASN A 300 7.98 -6.19 -3.08
CA ASN A 300 7.59 -7.59 -2.90
C ASN A 300 8.37 -8.28 -1.76
N GLY A 301 8.99 -7.51 -0.87
CA GLY A 301 9.87 -8.00 0.19
C GLY A 301 11.30 -8.31 -0.25
N ARG A 302 11.60 -8.25 -1.56
CA ARG A 302 12.95 -8.49 -2.11
C ARG A 302 13.44 -7.31 -2.94
N SER A 303 12.57 -6.77 -3.79
CA SER A 303 12.89 -5.65 -4.67
C SER A 303 11.67 -4.78 -4.94
N GLU A 304 11.91 -3.50 -5.19
CA GLU A 304 10.89 -2.58 -5.68
C GLU A 304 10.77 -2.66 -7.20
N PHE A 305 9.54 -2.56 -7.71
CA PHE A 305 9.24 -2.51 -9.13
C PHE A 305 8.18 -1.46 -9.43
N SER A 306 8.33 -0.77 -10.55
CA SER A 306 7.37 0.22 -11.04
C SER A 306 6.21 -0.46 -11.77
N PHE A 307 5.00 0.11 -11.73
CA PHE A 307 3.84 -0.35 -12.51
C PHE A 307 2.97 0.81 -13.04
N ASP A 308 2.18 0.54 -14.09
CA ASP A 308 1.43 1.58 -14.82
C ASP A 308 0.40 2.29 -13.93
N PRO A 309 0.57 3.60 -13.66
CA PRO A 309 -0.39 4.37 -12.87
C PRO A 309 -1.61 4.82 -13.66
N TYR A 310 -1.60 4.78 -15.01
CA TYR A 310 -2.66 5.33 -15.85
C TYR A 310 -4.06 4.77 -15.55
N PRO A 311 -4.26 3.43 -15.41
CA PRO A 311 -5.57 2.87 -15.08
C PRO A 311 -6.10 3.38 -13.73
N TYR A 312 -5.23 3.47 -12.72
CA TYR A 312 -5.58 3.99 -11.40
C TYR A 312 -5.98 5.46 -11.46
N LEU A 313 -5.22 6.29 -12.19
CA LEU A 313 -5.54 7.69 -12.41
C LEU A 313 -6.91 7.87 -13.08
N LYS A 314 -7.29 7.02 -14.05
CA LYS A 314 -8.63 7.04 -14.66
C LYS A 314 -9.73 6.75 -13.64
N ILE A 315 -9.55 5.74 -12.80
CA ILE A 315 -10.51 5.35 -11.76
C ILE A 315 -10.67 6.47 -10.73
N TRP A 316 -9.56 7.01 -10.22
CA TRP A 316 -9.60 8.07 -9.21
C TRP A 316 -10.17 9.37 -9.75
N GLU A 317 -9.92 9.71 -11.02
CA GLU A 317 -10.55 10.85 -11.70
C GLU A 317 -12.08 10.69 -11.73
N GLN A 318 -12.58 9.51 -12.09
CA GLN A 318 -14.01 9.22 -12.15
C GLN A 318 -14.66 9.28 -10.77
N LYS A 319 -14.06 8.64 -9.76
CA LYS A 319 -14.54 8.67 -8.37
C LYS A 319 -14.59 10.11 -7.83
N SER A 320 -13.54 10.90 -8.05
CA SER A 320 -13.49 12.31 -7.63
C SER A 320 -14.60 13.15 -8.29
N LYS A 321 -14.97 12.84 -9.54
CA LYS A 321 -16.07 13.52 -10.25
C LYS A 321 -17.44 13.12 -9.71
N GLN A 322 -17.61 11.88 -9.25
CA GLN A 322 -18.86 11.40 -8.66
C GLN A 322 -19.11 12.05 -7.29
N GLN A 323 -18.11 12.04 -6.41
CA GLN A 323 -18.20 12.66 -5.08
C GLN A 323 -18.57 14.15 -5.16
N LYS A 324 -18.05 14.88 -6.15
CA LYS A 324 -18.40 16.30 -6.37
C LYS A 324 -19.86 16.51 -6.80
N LYS A 325 -20.52 15.52 -7.40
CA LYS A 325 -21.94 15.64 -7.80
C LYS A 325 -22.90 15.38 -6.65
N GLU A 326 -22.44 14.68 -5.62
CA GLU A 326 -23.25 14.23 -4.49
C GLU A 326 -23.22 15.19 -3.29
N GLY A 327 -22.23 16.10 -3.23
CA GLY A 327 -22.10 17.15 -2.20
C GLY A 327 -22.41 18.54 -2.73
#